data_AF-A0A2N3AZW6-F1
#
_entry.id   AF-A0A2N3AZW6-F1
#
_cell.length_a   1.000
_cell.length_b   1.000
_cell.length_c   1.000
_cell.angle_alpha   90.00
_cell.angle_beta   90.00
_cell.angle_gamma   90.00
#
_symmetry.space_group_name_H-M   'P 1'
#
loop_
_entity.id
_entity.type
_entity.pdbx_description
1 polymer ?
#
loop_
_entity_poly.entity_id
_entity_poly.type
_entity_poly.pdbx_seq_one_letter_code
_entity_poly.pdbx_strand_id
1 'polypeptide(L)'
;MTAPRRPDGAPWLNFHGRRHGKTLRAGQRALLETRLAALAPPGVSWDENPARAPLDPAALFPGKADLWLEIGFGGGEHLLATARANPDVGLIGCEPFVN
;
A
#
# COMPACT_ATOMS: atom_id res chain seq x y z
N MET A 1 -23.70 17.80 -11.67
CA MET A 1 -23.28 17.94 -10.27
C MET A 1 -21.99 17.16 -10.10
N THR A 2 -20.86 17.84 -9.90
CA THR A 2 -19.55 17.18 -9.75
C THR A 2 -19.51 16.53 -8.37
N ALA A 3 -19.22 15.23 -8.30
CA ALA A 3 -19.07 14.55 -7.01
C ALA A 3 -17.95 15.24 -6.19
N PRO A 4 -18.12 15.41 -4.86
CA PRO A 4 -17.06 15.97 -4.03
C PRO A 4 -15.77 15.15 -4.21
N ARG A 5 -14.63 15.83 -4.19
CA ARG A 5 -13.31 15.18 -4.13
C ARG A 5 -12.78 15.22 -2.72
N ARG A 6 -12.01 14.20 -2.34
CA ARG A 6 -11.24 14.23 -1.10
C ARG A 6 -10.08 15.23 -1.23
N PRO A 7 -9.53 15.75 -0.11
CA PRO A 7 -8.40 16.70 -0.14
C PRO A 7 -7.17 16.18 -0.87
N ASP A 8 -6.99 14.85 -0.91
CA ASP A 8 -5.93 14.12 -1.61
C ASP A 8 -6.23 13.86 -3.10
N GLY A 9 -7.21 14.56 -3.68
CA GLY A 9 -7.56 14.44 -5.11
C GLY A 9 -8.36 13.19 -5.48
N ALA A 10 -8.52 12.24 -4.56
CA ALA A 10 -9.27 11.01 -4.78
C ALA A 10 -10.78 11.28 -4.95
N PRO A 11 -11.50 10.46 -5.74
CA PRO A 11 -12.95 10.50 -5.77
C PRO A 11 -13.52 10.20 -4.38
N TRP A 12 -14.64 10.83 -4.05
CA TRP A 12 -15.35 10.50 -2.82
C TRP A 12 -15.88 9.07 -2.88
N LEU A 13 -15.57 8.27 -1.86
CA LEU A 13 -16.06 6.92 -1.68
C LEU A 13 -16.86 6.84 -0.40
N ASN A 14 -18.02 6.18 -0.46
CA ASN A 14 -18.81 5.90 0.73
C ASN A 14 -18.10 4.85 1.57
N PHE A 15 -17.71 5.23 2.78
CA PHE A 15 -17.02 4.35 3.70
C PHE A 15 -18.00 3.73 4.68
N HIS A 16 -18.03 2.40 4.72
CA HIS A 16 -18.84 1.62 5.66
C HIS A 16 -17.92 0.81 6.55
N GLY A 17 -17.93 1.06 7.87
CA GLY A 17 -17.11 0.34 8.85
C GLY A 17 -16.14 1.24 9.63
N ARG A 18 -15.03 0.66 10.10
CA ARG A 18 -13.99 1.38 10.88
C ARG A 18 -13.00 2.06 9.94
N ARG A 19 -12.75 3.36 10.13
CA ARG A 19 -11.73 4.11 9.36
C ARG A 19 -10.33 4.02 9.97
N HIS A 20 -10.28 3.72 11.25
CA HIS A 20 -9.07 3.68 12.05
C HIS A 20 -8.95 2.30 12.70
N GLY A 21 -7.74 1.75 12.70
CA GLY A 21 -7.40 0.48 13.33
C GLY A 21 -7.09 0.64 14.82
N LYS A 22 -6.11 -0.14 15.32
CA LYS A 22 -5.53 0.07 16.66
C LYS A 22 -4.50 1.18 16.63
N THR A 23 -4.32 1.90 17.74
CA THR A 23 -3.28 2.94 17.84
C THR A 23 -1.90 2.31 17.68
N LEU A 24 -1.08 2.83 16.78
CA LEU A 24 0.30 2.38 16.62
C LEU A 24 1.15 2.80 17.82
N ARG A 25 2.06 1.92 18.22
CA ARG A 25 3.12 2.28 19.18
C ARG A 25 4.08 3.27 18.53
N ALA A 26 4.73 4.13 19.31
CA ALA A 26 5.61 5.18 18.81
C ALA A 26 6.66 4.67 17.80
N GLY A 27 7.30 3.53 18.07
CA GLY A 27 8.27 2.93 17.16
C GLY A 27 7.68 2.45 15.83
N GLN A 28 6.44 1.93 15.83
CA GLN A 28 5.75 1.51 14.61
C GLN A 28 5.41 2.72 13.73
N ARG A 29 4.93 3.80 14.36
CA ARG A 29 4.67 5.07 13.66
C ARG A 29 5.96 5.61 13.01
N ALA A 30 7.05 5.67 13.76
CA ALA A 30 8.33 6.15 13.24
C ALA A 30 8.84 5.28 12.07
N LEU A 31 8.66 3.96 12.12
CA LEU A 31 9.02 3.08 11.01
C LEU A 31 8.16 3.32 9.77
N LEU A 32 6.85 3.56 9.93
CA LEU A 32 6.00 3.93 8.80
C LEU A 32 6.45 5.28 8.22
N GLU A 33 6.62 6.30 9.03
CA GLU A 33 7.01 7.64 8.56
C GLU A 33 8.38 7.64 7.85
N THR A 34 9.35 6.88 8.35
CA THR A 34 10.73 6.92 7.83
C THR A 34 11.05 5.86 6.78
N ARG A 35 10.47 4.66 6.86
CA ARG A 35 10.80 3.54 5.96
C ARG A 35 9.75 3.26 4.92
N LEU A 36 8.47 3.54 5.18
CA LEU A 36 7.43 3.26 4.20
C LEU A 36 7.67 4.04 2.92
N ALA A 37 8.06 5.31 3.00
CA ALA A 37 8.35 6.13 1.83
C ALA A 37 9.47 5.54 0.95
N ALA A 38 10.45 4.86 1.54
CA ALA A 38 11.55 4.21 0.80
C ALA A 38 11.16 2.84 0.21
N LEU A 39 10.11 2.20 0.73
CA LEU A 39 9.67 0.86 0.32
C LEU A 39 8.42 0.87 -0.55
N ALA A 40 7.60 1.92 -0.46
CA ALA A 40 6.35 2.03 -1.20
C ALA A 40 6.63 2.14 -2.71
N PRO A 41 5.84 1.46 -3.56
CA PRO A 41 5.92 1.68 -4.99
C PRO A 41 5.62 3.16 -5.32
N PRO A 42 6.42 3.80 -6.21
CA PRO A 42 6.15 5.17 -6.63
C PRO A 42 4.87 5.25 -7.47
N GLY A 43 4.23 6.42 -7.53
CA GLY A 43 3.11 6.68 -8.44
C GLY A 43 1.82 5.98 -8.04
N VAL A 44 1.67 5.62 -6.76
CA VAL A 44 0.44 5.01 -6.21
C VAL A 44 -0.58 6.05 -5.76
N SER A 45 -0.10 7.20 -5.26
CA SER A 45 -0.98 8.28 -4.77
C SER A 45 -1.63 9.04 -5.91
N TRP A 46 -2.72 9.75 -5.61
CA TRP A 46 -3.43 10.58 -6.59
C TRP A 46 -2.65 11.85 -6.96
N ASP A 47 -1.83 12.37 -6.05
CA ASP A 47 -0.96 13.53 -6.32
C ASP A 47 0.19 13.15 -7.26
N GLU A 48 0.82 11.98 -7.06
CA GLU A 48 1.91 11.51 -7.92
C GLU A 48 1.42 10.98 -9.27
N ASN A 49 0.21 10.38 -9.30
CA ASN A 49 -0.35 9.75 -10.50
C ASN A 49 -1.82 10.18 -10.72
N PRO A 50 -2.06 11.45 -11.09
CA PRO A 50 -3.41 11.97 -11.27
C PRO A 50 -4.15 11.33 -12.45
N ALA A 51 -3.42 10.86 -13.47
CA ALA A 51 -3.96 10.19 -14.65
C ALA A 51 -4.28 8.70 -14.41
N ARG A 52 -3.90 8.15 -13.25
CA ARG A 52 -4.03 6.72 -12.92
C ARG A 52 -3.41 5.80 -13.98
N ALA A 53 -2.24 6.19 -14.49
CA ALA A 53 -1.45 5.34 -15.37
C ALA A 53 -1.09 4.03 -14.66
N PRO A 54 -1.22 2.86 -15.31
CA PRO A 54 -0.82 1.58 -14.72
C PRO A 54 0.65 1.59 -14.33
N LEU A 55 0.97 1.00 -13.18
CA LEU A 55 2.35 0.74 -12.79
C LEU A 55 2.93 -0.40 -13.64
N ASP A 56 4.24 -0.38 -13.85
CA ASP A 56 4.99 -1.47 -14.48
C ASP A 56 5.50 -2.46 -13.41
N PRO A 57 4.91 -3.65 -13.27
CA PRO A 57 5.36 -4.65 -12.31
C PRO A 57 6.80 -5.11 -12.53
N ALA A 58 7.25 -5.18 -13.80
CA ALA A 58 8.59 -5.67 -14.13
C ALA A 58 9.67 -4.67 -13.68
N ALA A 59 9.35 -3.37 -13.70
CA ALA A 59 10.23 -2.34 -13.15
C ALA A 59 10.28 -2.37 -11.62
N LEU A 60 9.16 -2.66 -10.95
CA LEU A 60 9.08 -2.76 -9.48
C LEU A 60 9.78 -4.02 -8.95
N PHE A 61 9.65 -5.12 -9.67
CA PHE A 61 10.16 -6.44 -9.26
C PHE A 61 10.94 -7.11 -10.39
N PRO A 62 12.17 -6.64 -10.70
CA PRO A 62 12.96 -7.18 -11.80
C PRO A 62 13.25 -8.68 -11.61
N GLY A 63 12.99 -9.47 -12.64
CA GLY A 63 13.26 -10.91 -12.66
C GLY A 63 12.32 -11.76 -11.78
N LYS A 64 11.24 -11.19 -11.24
CA LYS A 64 10.17 -11.97 -10.62
C LYS A 64 9.22 -12.50 -11.68
N ALA A 65 8.77 -13.74 -11.50
CA ALA A 65 7.86 -14.40 -12.43
C ALA A 65 6.43 -13.91 -12.27
N ASP A 66 6.03 -13.63 -11.02
CA ASP A 66 4.67 -13.21 -10.64
C ASP A 66 4.70 -12.02 -9.68
N LEU A 67 3.55 -11.35 -9.56
CA LEU A 67 3.29 -10.29 -8.58
C LEU A 67 2.04 -10.62 -7.78
N TRP A 68 2.15 -10.68 -6.45
CA TRP A 68 1.01 -10.85 -5.54
C TRP A 68 0.77 -9.59 -4.70
N LEU A 69 -0.50 -9.36 -4.37
CA LEU A 69 -0.96 -8.27 -3.52
C LEU A 69 -1.69 -8.85 -2.30
N GLU A 70 -1.23 -8.51 -1.11
CA GLU A 70 -1.92 -8.83 0.15
C GLU A 70 -2.58 -7.56 0.71
N ILE A 71 -3.91 -7.60 0.88
CA ILE A 71 -4.69 -6.49 1.45
C ILE A 71 -5.06 -6.84 2.89
N GLY A 72 -4.75 -5.94 3.82
CA GLY A 72 -4.97 -6.15 5.25
C GLY A 72 -3.91 -7.05 5.88
N PHE A 73 -2.63 -6.84 5.56
CA PHE A 73 -1.53 -7.69 6.04
C PHE A 73 -1.32 -7.62 7.56
N GLY A 74 -1.94 -6.66 8.26
CA GLY A 74 -1.87 -6.53 9.71
C GLY A 74 -0.44 -6.30 10.21
N GLY A 75 0.11 -7.26 10.96
CA GLY A 75 1.48 -7.22 11.46
C GLY A 75 2.55 -7.60 10.42
N GLY A 76 2.14 -8.14 9.26
CA GLY A 76 3.01 -8.50 8.15
C GLY A 76 3.71 -9.85 8.30
N GLU A 77 3.39 -10.64 9.34
CA GLU A 77 4.00 -11.95 9.56
C GLU A 77 3.67 -12.91 8.41
N HIS A 78 2.43 -12.90 7.94
CA HIS A 78 1.99 -13.68 6.78
C HIS A 78 2.69 -13.21 5.50
N LEU A 79 2.68 -11.91 5.23
CA LEU A 79 3.36 -11.29 4.10
C LEU A 79 4.85 -11.72 4.04
N LEU A 80 5.55 -11.64 5.17
CA LEU A 80 6.97 -12.00 5.26
C LEU A 80 7.20 -13.50 5.07
N ALA A 81 6.36 -14.35 5.67
CA ALA A 81 6.44 -15.80 5.49
C ALA A 81 6.22 -16.17 4.01
N THR A 82 5.24 -15.55 3.37
CA THR A 82 4.92 -15.73 1.94
C THR A 82 6.09 -15.32 1.05
N ALA A 83 6.69 -14.17 1.30
CA ALA A 83 7.86 -13.68 0.55
C ALA A 83 9.09 -14.60 0.70
N ARG A 84 9.28 -15.21 1.87
CA ARG A 84 10.38 -16.16 2.11
C ARG A 84 10.15 -17.50 1.41
N ALA A 85 8.90 -17.97 1.38
CA ALA A 85 8.54 -19.24 0.76
C ALA A 85 8.56 -19.17 -0.78
N ASN A 86 8.36 -17.98 -1.35
CA ASN A 86 8.24 -17.77 -2.80
C ASN A 86 9.21 -16.66 -3.27
N PRO A 87 10.53 -16.92 -3.27
CA PRO A 87 11.54 -15.90 -3.56
C PRO A 87 11.52 -15.40 -5.01
N ASP A 88 10.86 -16.12 -5.92
CA ASP A 88 10.65 -15.79 -7.33
C ASP A 88 9.43 -14.89 -7.58
N VAL A 89 8.64 -14.61 -6.53
CA VAL A 89 7.44 -13.77 -6.60
C VAL A 89 7.72 -12.38 -6.01
N GLY A 90 7.22 -11.34 -6.69
CA GLY A 90 7.13 -9.99 -6.13
C GLY A 90 5.91 -9.86 -5.22
N LEU A 91 6.06 -9.25 -4.05
CA LEU A 91 4.99 -9.13 -3.06
C LEU A 91 4.76 -7.67 -2.69
N ILE A 92 3.51 -7.20 -2.82
CA ILE A 92 3.08 -5.89 -2.31
C ILE A 92 2.12 -6.12 -1.15
N GLY A 93 2.40 -5.50 0.00
CA GLY A 93 1.48 -5.42 1.13
C GLY A 93 0.74 -4.08 1.12
N CYS A 94 -0.58 -4.12 1.27
CA CYS A 94 -1.42 -2.96 1.49
C CYS A 94 -2.18 -3.10 2.82
N GLU A 95 -1.98 -2.18 3.75
CA GLU A 95 -2.74 -2.14 5.01
C GLU A 95 -3.51 -0.81 5.08
N PRO A 96 -4.85 -0.84 5.00
CA PRO A 96 -5.67 0.38 5.02
C PRO A 96 -5.65 1.11 6.38
N PHE A 97 -5.33 0.41 7.47
CA PHE A 97 -5.32 1.01 8.80
C PHE A 97 -3.97 1.63 9.16
N VAL A 98 -3.76 2.88 8.75
CA VAL A 98 -2.64 3.71 9.22
C VAL A 98 -3.14 4.59 10.37
N ASN A 99 -2.68 4.34 11.60
CA ASN A 99 -3.09 5.07 12.81
C ASN A 99 -1.94 5.71 13.59
#